data_AF-A0AA35WBJ4-F1
#
_entry.id   AF-A0AA35WBJ4-F1
#
_cell.length_a   1.000
_cell.length_b   1.000
_cell.length_c   1.000
_cell.angle_alpha   90.00
_cell.angle_beta   90.00
_cell.angle_gamma   90.00
#
_symmetry.space_group_name_H-M   'P 1'
#
loop_
_entity.id
_entity.type
_entity.pdbx_description
1 polymer ?
#
loop_
_entity_poly.entity_id
_entity_poly.type
_entity_poly.pdbx_seq_one_letter_code
_entity_poly.pdbx_strand_id
1 'polypeptide(L)'
;MVIIATSSLSSFHSTICPPNAKIQDSSLVVSVLQTSMERGLSVAECLKFYPPVNVTTTEGENTTERGNKYFIMYGEESQSRGLGQLSFLLVSREEREWRQWVDDELVHTLPPNIYRSLSEARQTMTAVSGKSSMTIFQRFVARNIGPVALYYIGKRNIKKYNLKPDARESLYDCCNQWVEAIGCDRQFMGGATPNLADLAVYGTLSATEGLATFTDIQTHTKIGPWYSAMREIVDTPPPMT
;
A
#
# COMPACT_ATOMS: atom_id res chain seq x y z
N MET A 1 9.90 -2.14 1.59
CA MET A 1 8.90 -1.62 0.65
C MET A 1 9.06 -0.14 0.32
N VAL A 2 9.42 0.71 1.30
CA VAL A 2 9.87 2.10 1.07
C VAL A 2 11.04 2.21 0.06
N ILE A 3 11.80 1.14 -0.20
CA ILE A 3 12.92 1.16 -1.16
C ILE A 3 12.53 0.67 -2.57
N ILE A 4 11.45 -0.08 -2.73
CA ILE A 4 11.06 -0.63 -4.05
C ILE A 4 10.07 0.29 -4.77
N ALA A 5 9.24 1.03 -4.03
CA ALA A 5 8.33 2.02 -4.60
C ALA A 5 9.01 3.37 -4.96
N THR A 6 10.17 3.68 -4.37
CA THR A 6 10.80 5.00 -4.54
C THR A 6 11.42 5.24 -5.93
N SER A 7 11.77 4.19 -6.66
CA SER A 7 12.35 4.33 -8.01
C SER A 7 11.32 4.54 -9.11
N SER A 8 10.11 3.97 -8.97
CA SER A 8 9.04 4.16 -9.96
C SER A 8 8.21 5.42 -9.68
N LEU A 9 8.00 5.78 -8.41
CA LEU A 9 7.36 7.06 -8.05
C LEU A 9 8.25 8.28 -8.31
N SER A 10 9.58 8.17 -8.26
CA SER A 10 10.45 9.34 -8.49
C SER A 10 10.38 9.88 -9.92
N SER A 11 10.19 9.01 -10.91
CA SER A 11 9.98 9.40 -12.32
C SER A 11 8.59 9.95 -12.59
N PHE A 12 7.57 9.53 -11.82
CA PHE A 12 6.20 10.06 -11.94
C PHE A 12 6.07 11.42 -11.26
N HIS A 13 6.87 11.65 -10.22
CA HIS A 13 6.82 12.83 -9.37
C HIS A 13 7.34 14.11 -10.06
N SER A 14 8.30 13.98 -10.99
CA SER A 14 8.89 15.12 -11.71
C SER A 14 8.00 15.70 -12.81
N THR A 15 7.00 14.96 -13.29
CA THR A 15 6.16 15.37 -14.43
C THR A 15 4.87 16.09 -14.00
N ILE A 16 4.43 15.94 -12.73
CA ILE A 16 3.07 16.33 -12.31
C ILE A 16 3.05 17.45 -11.25
N CYS A 17 4.14 17.66 -10.49
CA CYS A 17 4.18 18.64 -9.40
C CYS A 17 5.09 19.85 -9.69
N PRO A 18 4.70 21.08 -9.28
CA PRO A 18 5.62 22.22 -9.24
C PRO A 18 6.81 21.92 -8.31
N PRO A 19 7.98 22.54 -8.55
CA PRO A 19 9.28 22.12 -7.99
C PRO A 19 9.40 22.09 -6.45
N ASN A 20 8.40 22.59 -5.71
CA ASN A 20 8.41 22.66 -4.25
C ASN A 20 7.32 21.82 -3.54
N ALA A 21 6.54 21.00 -4.27
CA ALA A 21 5.48 20.18 -3.67
C ALA A 21 5.80 18.69 -3.77
N LYS A 22 6.76 18.21 -2.96
CA LYS A 22 7.09 16.78 -2.91
C LYS A 22 6.04 15.99 -2.14
N ILE A 23 5.09 15.36 -2.83
CA ILE A 23 4.13 14.41 -2.23
C ILE A 23 4.89 13.11 -1.96
N GLN A 24 5.23 12.84 -0.70
CA GLN A 24 5.97 11.63 -0.31
C GLN A 24 5.06 10.47 0.12
N ASP A 25 3.83 10.79 0.51
CA ASP A 25 2.85 9.82 1.02
C ASP A 25 2.04 9.22 -0.13
N SER A 26 2.13 7.91 -0.32
CA SER A 26 1.44 7.19 -1.40
C SER A 26 -0.09 7.25 -1.27
N SER A 27 -0.61 7.18 -0.04
CA SER A 27 -2.03 7.27 0.23
C SER A 27 -2.58 8.64 -0.13
N LEU A 28 -1.80 9.70 0.13
CA LEU A 28 -2.13 11.06 -0.32
C LEU A 28 -2.10 11.20 -1.85
N VAL A 29 -1.10 10.63 -2.54
CA VAL A 29 -1.05 10.66 -4.02
C VAL A 29 -2.34 10.08 -4.58
N VAL A 30 -2.74 8.89 -4.11
CA VAL A 30 -3.97 8.24 -4.56
C VAL A 30 -5.21 9.11 -4.29
N SER A 31 -5.33 9.70 -3.09
CA SER A 31 -6.48 10.55 -2.76
C SER A 31 -6.55 11.81 -3.60
N VAL A 32 -5.41 12.46 -3.85
CA VAL A 32 -5.32 13.66 -4.67
C VAL A 32 -5.67 13.35 -6.14
N LEU A 33 -5.17 12.23 -6.67
CA LEU A 33 -5.49 11.81 -8.03
C LEU A 33 -6.97 11.45 -8.19
N GLN A 34 -7.54 10.66 -7.27
CA GLN A 34 -8.97 10.35 -7.30
C GLN A 34 -9.79 11.64 -7.20
N THR A 35 -9.45 12.54 -6.29
CA THR A 35 -10.12 13.84 -6.16
C THR A 35 -10.04 14.67 -7.44
N SER A 36 -8.90 14.64 -8.13
CA SER A 36 -8.70 15.32 -9.41
C SER A 36 -9.61 14.75 -10.49
N MET A 37 -9.74 13.42 -10.57
CA MET A 37 -10.64 12.73 -11.50
C MET A 37 -12.11 13.04 -11.21
N GLU A 38 -12.52 13.03 -9.94
CA GLU A 38 -13.91 13.29 -9.52
C GLU A 38 -14.33 14.75 -9.74
N ARG A 39 -13.40 15.70 -9.62
CA ARG A 39 -13.70 17.14 -9.68
C ARG A 39 -13.28 17.81 -10.98
N GLY A 40 -12.53 17.13 -11.85
CA GLY A 40 -11.92 17.72 -13.04
C GLY A 40 -10.93 18.86 -12.74
N LEU A 41 -10.41 18.93 -11.50
CA LEU A 41 -9.46 19.95 -11.06
C LEU A 41 -8.01 19.50 -11.26
N SER A 42 -7.09 20.45 -11.36
CA SER A 42 -5.67 20.11 -11.39
C SER A 42 -5.18 19.56 -10.05
N VAL A 43 -4.15 18.70 -10.08
CA VAL A 43 -3.50 18.15 -8.87
C VAL A 43 -3.08 19.26 -7.90
N ALA A 44 -2.57 20.39 -8.42
CA ALA A 44 -2.16 21.53 -7.61
C ALA A 44 -3.33 22.20 -6.87
N GLU A 45 -4.51 22.24 -7.47
CA GLU A 45 -5.72 22.75 -6.81
C GLU A 45 -6.25 21.76 -5.79
N CYS A 46 -6.24 20.46 -6.12
CA CYS A 46 -6.67 19.40 -5.20
C CYS A 46 -5.82 19.36 -3.92
N LEU A 47 -4.51 19.63 -4.01
CA LEU A 47 -3.61 19.68 -2.85
C LEU A 47 -4.02 20.69 -1.77
N LYS A 48 -4.84 21.70 -2.10
CA LYS A 48 -5.35 22.69 -1.14
C LYS A 48 -6.34 22.06 -0.14
N PHE A 49 -6.97 20.94 -0.48
CA PHE A 49 -7.90 20.22 0.41
C PHE A 49 -7.19 19.33 1.45
N TYR A 50 -5.87 19.17 1.32
CA TYR A 50 -5.04 18.30 2.17
C TYR A 50 -4.00 19.15 2.91
N PRO A 51 -4.39 19.95 3.91
CA PRO A 51 -3.50 20.89 4.58
C PRO A 51 -2.41 20.17 5.37
N PRO A 52 -1.20 20.74 5.48
CA PRO A 52 -0.15 20.17 6.33
C PRO A 52 -0.57 20.21 7.80
N VAL A 53 -0.29 19.12 8.52
CA VAL A 53 -0.52 18.93 9.95
C VAL A 53 0.80 18.52 10.58
N ASN A 54 1.22 19.25 11.61
CA ASN A 54 2.42 18.89 12.36
C ASN A 54 2.07 17.76 13.32
N VAL A 55 2.72 16.62 13.14
CA VAL A 55 2.60 15.43 13.99
C VAL A 55 3.91 15.26 14.73
N THR A 56 3.85 15.20 16.06
CA THR A 56 5.00 14.80 16.88
C THR A 56 4.93 13.29 17.07
N THR A 57 5.87 12.57 16.47
CA THR A 57 5.97 11.11 16.59
C THR A 57 6.31 10.74 18.04
N THR A 58 6.01 9.50 18.45
CA THR A 58 6.37 8.94 19.77
C THR A 58 7.88 9.00 20.07
N GLU A 59 8.72 9.16 19.05
CA GLU A 59 10.17 9.33 19.14
C GLU A 59 10.60 10.81 19.31
N GLY A 60 9.65 11.76 19.42
CA GLY A 60 9.90 13.20 19.58
C GLY A 60 10.22 13.94 18.27
N GLU A 61 10.17 13.26 17.13
CA GLU A 61 10.40 13.84 15.81
C GLU A 61 9.16 14.61 15.32
N ASN A 62 9.36 15.86 14.89
CA ASN A 62 8.30 16.65 14.26
C ASN A 62 8.22 16.31 12.77
N THR A 63 7.21 15.55 12.38
CA THR A 63 6.91 15.20 11.00
C THR A 63 5.69 15.98 10.52
N THR A 64 5.76 16.54 9.32
CA THR A 64 4.58 17.16 8.69
C THR A 64 3.85 16.10 7.89
N GLU A 65 2.73 15.61 8.41
CA GLU A 65 1.76 14.84 7.62
C GLU A 65 0.80 15.79 6.93
N ARG A 66 -0.05 15.28 6.02
CA ARG A 66 -1.16 16.08 5.48
C ARG A 66 -2.47 15.53 6.01
N GLY A 67 -3.26 16.44 6.56
CA GLY A 67 -4.62 16.15 6.99
C GLY A 67 -5.45 15.63 5.84
N ASN A 68 -6.49 14.86 6.18
CA ASN A 68 -7.42 14.26 5.24
C ASN A 68 -6.80 13.29 4.23
N LYS A 69 -5.59 12.75 4.46
CA LYS A 69 -4.87 11.91 3.47
C LYS A 69 -5.66 10.73 2.92
N TYR A 70 -6.63 10.19 3.65
CA TYR A 70 -7.51 9.10 3.19
C TYR A 70 -8.85 9.57 2.61
N PHE A 71 -9.20 10.86 2.72
CA PHE A 71 -10.47 11.38 2.21
C PHE A 71 -10.39 11.66 0.72
N ILE A 72 -11.46 11.34 0.00
CA ILE A 72 -11.68 11.82 -1.36
C ILE A 72 -12.59 13.03 -1.29
N MET A 73 -12.18 14.13 -1.93
CA MET A 73 -12.93 15.39 -1.88
C MET A 73 -13.88 15.43 -3.07
N TYR A 74 -15.09 14.93 -2.86
CA TYR A 74 -16.16 14.96 -3.86
C TYR A 74 -16.73 16.39 -4.04
N GLY A 75 -17.27 16.69 -5.21
CA GLY A 75 -18.01 17.94 -5.47
C GLY A 75 -19.41 17.96 -4.84
N GLU A 76 -20.05 19.12 -4.80
CA GLU A 76 -21.39 19.29 -4.21
C GLU A 76 -22.46 18.46 -4.94
N GLU A 77 -22.31 18.24 -6.25
CA GLU A 77 -23.23 17.45 -7.06
C GLU A 77 -23.18 15.95 -6.75
N SER A 78 -21.99 15.41 -6.45
CA SER A 78 -21.83 13.97 -6.14
C SER A 78 -22.32 13.59 -4.74
N GLN A 79 -22.53 14.56 -3.85
CA GLN A 79 -23.03 14.32 -2.49
C GLN A 79 -24.57 14.38 -2.38
N SER A 80 -25.27 14.83 -3.43
CA SER A 80 -26.67 15.27 -3.33
C SER A 80 -27.69 14.20 -3.74
N ARG A 81 -27.81 13.07 -3.00
CA ARG A 81 -28.89 12.07 -3.23
C ARG A 81 -29.37 11.33 -1.95
N GLY A 82 -30.08 12.02 -1.05
CA GLY A 82 -31.01 11.42 -0.06
C GLY A 82 -30.49 10.19 0.71
N LEU A 83 -31.29 9.11 0.82
CA LEU A 83 -30.91 7.82 1.43
C LEU A 83 -29.61 7.21 0.85
N GLY A 84 -29.29 7.53 -0.42
CA GLY A 84 -28.03 7.18 -1.07
C GLY A 84 -26.81 7.90 -0.51
N GLN A 85 -26.99 9.06 0.15
CA GLN A 85 -25.93 9.79 0.82
C GLN A 85 -25.45 9.05 2.07
N LEU A 86 -26.36 8.46 2.86
CA LEU A 86 -25.96 7.69 4.04
C LEU A 86 -25.19 6.43 3.65
N SER A 87 -25.67 5.67 2.66
CA SER A 87 -24.95 4.52 2.15
C SER A 87 -23.58 4.91 1.59
N PHE A 88 -23.51 6.01 0.85
CA PHE A 88 -22.25 6.55 0.32
C PHE A 88 -21.28 6.91 1.46
N LEU A 89 -21.73 7.64 2.48
CA LEU A 89 -20.90 8.02 3.62
C LEU A 89 -20.37 6.80 4.39
N LEU A 90 -21.18 5.74 4.54
CA LEU A 90 -20.77 4.49 5.18
C LEU A 90 -19.72 3.75 4.35
N VAL A 91 -19.95 3.58 3.04
CA VAL A 91 -18.98 2.92 2.14
C VAL A 91 -17.67 3.70 2.05
N SER A 92 -17.74 5.04 1.91
CA SER A 92 -16.54 5.88 1.92
C SER A 92 -15.83 5.85 3.27
N ARG A 93 -16.54 5.65 4.38
CA ARG A 93 -15.92 5.50 5.70
C ARG A 93 -15.20 4.17 5.81
N GLU A 94 -15.84 3.07 5.42
CA GLU A 94 -15.24 1.73 5.40
C GLU A 94 -13.97 1.72 4.54
N GLU A 95 -14.02 2.29 3.32
CA GLU A 95 -12.84 2.42 2.47
C GLU A 95 -11.71 3.16 3.18
N ARG A 96 -11.99 4.28 3.86
CA ARG A 96 -10.98 5.05 4.60
C ARG A 96 -10.34 4.24 5.73
N GLU A 97 -11.15 3.55 6.51
CA GLU A 97 -10.69 2.74 7.64
C GLU A 97 -9.73 1.65 7.14
N TRP A 98 -10.05 0.99 6.03
CA TRP A 98 -9.17 -0.03 5.44
C TRP A 98 -7.92 0.53 4.78
N ARG A 99 -8.00 1.69 4.11
CA ARG A 99 -6.80 2.37 3.57
C ARG A 99 -5.84 2.77 4.69
N GLN A 100 -6.37 3.24 5.81
CA GLN A 100 -5.57 3.54 6.98
C GLN A 100 -4.97 2.26 7.59
N TRP A 101 -5.77 1.20 7.75
CA TRP A 101 -5.29 -0.10 8.24
C TRP A 101 -4.14 -0.68 7.42
N VAL A 102 -4.11 -0.45 6.10
CA VAL A 102 -2.98 -0.88 5.26
C VAL A 102 -1.67 -0.23 5.71
N ASP A 103 -1.70 1.08 5.96
CA ASP A 103 -0.53 1.86 6.36
C ASP A 103 -0.12 1.61 7.81
N ASP A 104 -1.10 1.39 8.69
CA ASP A 104 -0.89 1.23 10.13
C ASP A 104 -0.53 -0.22 10.53
N GLU A 105 -1.01 -1.23 9.80
CA GLU A 105 -0.88 -2.64 10.17
C GLU A 105 -0.24 -3.49 9.07
N LEU A 106 -0.90 -3.62 7.91
CA LEU A 106 -0.52 -4.59 6.88
C LEU A 106 0.92 -4.39 6.41
N VAL A 107 1.31 -3.14 6.10
CA VAL A 107 2.64 -2.83 5.56
C VAL A 107 3.77 -3.17 6.55
N HIS A 108 3.48 -3.16 7.85
CA HIS A 108 4.47 -3.46 8.89
C HIS A 108 4.75 -4.97 9.02
N THR A 109 3.81 -5.81 8.60
CA THR A 109 4.00 -7.27 8.59
C THR A 109 4.93 -7.74 7.47
N LEU A 110 5.02 -7.01 6.35
CA LEU A 110 5.73 -7.47 5.16
C LEU A 110 7.26 -7.58 5.32
N PRO A 111 8.00 -6.56 5.81
CA PRO A 111 9.46 -6.66 5.91
C PRO A 111 9.93 -7.84 6.80
N PRO A 112 9.37 -8.07 7.99
CA PRO A 112 9.64 -9.28 8.78
C PRO A 112 9.42 -10.60 8.03
N ASN A 113 8.41 -10.64 7.16
CA ASN A 113 8.00 -11.83 6.43
C ASN A 113 8.88 -12.14 5.22
N ILE A 114 9.33 -11.13 4.47
CA ILE A 114 10.22 -11.33 3.32
C ILE A 114 11.71 -11.46 3.74
N TYR A 115 12.03 -11.14 4.99
CA TYR A 115 13.37 -11.28 5.59
C TYR A 115 13.42 -12.29 6.74
N ARG A 116 12.42 -13.17 6.88
CA ARG A 116 12.26 -14.05 8.05
C ARG A 116 13.43 -15.02 8.22
N SER A 117 14.05 -15.43 7.12
CA SER A 117 15.26 -16.24 7.07
C SER A 117 16.31 -15.65 6.13
N LEU A 118 17.56 -16.08 6.25
CA LEU A 118 18.63 -15.65 5.32
C LEU A 118 18.34 -16.04 3.87
N SER A 119 17.66 -17.17 3.64
CA SER A 119 17.26 -17.62 2.30
C SER A 119 16.24 -16.66 1.69
N GLU A 120 15.18 -16.32 2.43
CA GLU A 120 14.14 -15.39 1.98
C GLU A 120 14.70 -13.96 1.80
N ALA A 121 15.59 -13.51 2.69
CA ALA A 121 16.27 -12.23 2.54
C ALA A 121 17.14 -12.18 1.27
N ARG A 122 17.82 -13.28 0.94
CA ARG A 122 18.61 -13.40 -0.29
C ARG A 122 17.73 -13.43 -1.54
N GLN A 123 16.59 -14.13 -1.48
CA GLN A 123 15.60 -14.14 -2.55
C GLN A 123 15.09 -12.72 -2.81
N THR A 124 14.68 -12.01 -1.75
CA THR A 124 14.20 -10.62 -1.86
C THR A 124 15.26 -9.70 -2.45
N MET A 125 16.50 -9.79 -1.98
CA MET A 125 17.60 -9.00 -2.50
C MET A 125 17.90 -9.31 -3.99
N THR A 126 17.80 -10.57 -4.39
CA THR A 126 17.96 -10.97 -5.80
C THR A 126 16.83 -10.39 -6.67
N ALA A 127 15.59 -10.44 -6.20
CA ALA A 127 14.44 -9.87 -6.90
C ALA A 127 14.57 -8.34 -7.09
N VAL A 128 15.06 -7.63 -6.06
CA VAL A 128 15.31 -6.18 -6.13
C VAL A 128 16.49 -5.86 -7.05
N SER A 129 17.62 -6.55 -6.89
CA SER A 129 18.81 -6.32 -7.71
C SER A 129 18.55 -6.59 -9.20
N GLY A 130 17.74 -7.60 -9.53
CA GLY A 130 17.39 -7.92 -10.92
C GLY A 130 16.61 -6.82 -11.64
N LYS A 131 15.90 -5.96 -10.90
CA LYS A 131 15.12 -4.83 -11.43
C LYS A 131 15.90 -3.51 -11.45
N SER A 132 17.18 -3.51 -11.07
CA SER A 132 17.96 -2.29 -10.83
C SER A 132 19.27 -2.25 -11.62
N SER A 133 19.69 -1.05 -12.01
CA SER A 133 20.98 -0.80 -12.66
C SER A 133 22.12 -0.69 -11.63
N MET A 134 22.47 -1.81 -10.98
CA MET A 134 23.56 -1.85 -9.99
C MET A 134 24.94 -2.05 -10.62
N THR A 135 25.94 -1.35 -10.07
CA THR A 135 27.37 -1.56 -10.37
C THR A 135 27.87 -2.91 -9.84
N ILE A 136 29.02 -3.38 -10.31
CA ILE A 136 29.60 -4.67 -9.87
C ILE A 136 29.81 -4.71 -8.35
N PHE A 137 30.31 -3.61 -7.77
CA PHE A 137 30.49 -3.51 -6.33
C PHE A 137 29.15 -3.54 -5.57
N GLN A 138 28.14 -2.80 -6.03
CA GLN A 138 26.81 -2.83 -5.44
C GLN A 138 26.18 -4.23 -5.49
N ARG A 139 26.36 -4.95 -6.60
CA ARG A 139 25.93 -6.36 -6.74
C ARG A 139 26.64 -7.27 -5.75
N PHE A 140 27.93 -7.07 -5.52
CA PHE A 140 28.68 -7.84 -4.52
C PHE A 140 28.14 -7.63 -3.10
N VAL A 141 27.92 -6.37 -2.71
CA VAL A 141 27.34 -6.01 -1.41
C VAL A 141 25.93 -6.58 -1.27
N ALA A 142 25.08 -6.40 -2.30
CA ALA A 142 23.73 -6.95 -2.34
C ALA A 142 23.74 -8.48 -2.23
N ARG A 143 24.70 -9.19 -2.80
CA ARG A 143 24.72 -10.66 -2.74
C ARG A 143 25.19 -11.21 -1.39
N ASN A 144 26.14 -10.54 -0.73
CA ASN A 144 26.84 -11.10 0.43
C ASN A 144 26.46 -10.45 1.76
N ILE A 145 26.30 -9.12 1.78
CA ILE A 145 26.06 -8.36 3.02
C ILE A 145 24.57 -8.02 3.17
N GLY A 146 23.92 -7.65 2.06
CA GLY A 146 22.51 -7.27 2.03
C GLY A 146 21.57 -8.25 2.77
N PRO A 147 21.60 -9.56 2.47
CA PRO A 147 20.66 -10.51 3.08
C PRO A 147 20.84 -10.63 4.59
N VAL A 148 22.08 -10.52 5.08
CA VAL A 148 22.39 -10.55 6.51
C VAL A 148 21.80 -9.32 7.19
N ALA A 149 22.04 -8.12 6.63
CA ALA A 149 21.47 -6.89 7.17
C ALA A 149 19.93 -6.92 7.18
N LEU A 150 19.33 -7.37 6.08
CA LEU A 150 17.88 -7.50 5.96
C LEU A 150 17.28 -8.46 7.00
N TYR A 151 17.93 -9.60 7.23
CA TYR A 151 17.50 -10.56 8.25
C TYR A 151 17.44 -9.93 9.66
N TYR A 152 18.47 -9.17 10.04
CA TYR A 152 18.46 -8.45 11.32
C TYR A 152 17.41 -7.33 11.37
N ILE A 153 17.19 -6.61 10.26
CA ILE A 153 16.11 -5.62 10.16
C ILE A 153 14.75 -6.30 10.36
N GLY A 154 14.52 -7.46 9.74
CA GLY A 154 13.29 -8.24 9.94
C GLY A 154 13.06 -8.58 11.41
N LYS A 155 14.07 -9.11 12.10
CA LYS A 155 14.00 -9.42 13.54
C LYS A 155 13.76 -8.18 14.41
N ARG A 156 14.39 -7.05 14.09
CA ARG A 156 14.16 -5.77 14.78
C ARG A 156 12.71 -5.30 14.58
N ASN A 157 12.18 -5.41 13.37
CA ASN A 157 10.84 -4.95 13.03
C ASN A 157 9.74 -5.77 13.72
N ILE A 158 9.93 -7.08 13.93
CA ILE A 158 9.00 -7.90 14.76
C ILE A 158 8.81 -7.26 16.13
N LYS A 159 9.91 -6.86 16.78
CA LYS A 159 9.85 -6.20 18.09
C LYS A 159 9.29 -4.78 18.01
N LYS A 160 9.71 -4.00 16.99
CA LYS A 160 9.28 -2.59 16.82
C LYS A 160 7.77 -2.48 16.66
N TYR A 161 7.16 -3.36 15.87
CA TYR A 161 5.73 -3.33 15.55
C TYR A 161 4.91 -4.32 16.38
N ASN A 162 5.47 -4.84 17.48
CA ASN A 162 4.80 -5.77 18.38
C ASN A 162 4.13 -6.97 17.67
N LEU A 163 4.79 -7.52 16.66
CA LEU A 163 4.29 -8.67 15.91
C LEU A 163 4.51 -9.98 16.68
N LYS A 164 3.79 -11.02 16.27
CA LYS A 164 3.95 -12.36 16.83
C LYS A 164 5.38 -12.89 16.61
N PRO A 165 5.88 -13.79 17.48
CA PRO A 165 7.22 -14.36 17.34
C PRO A 165 7.46 -15.02 15.98
N ASP A 166 6.45 -15.71 15.44
CA ASP A 166 6.42 -16.06 14.02
C ASP A 166 5.74 -14.94 13.22
N ALA A 167 6.53 -14.26 12.40
CA ALA A 167 6.04 -13.19 11.54
C ALA A 167 4.96 -13.68 10.55
N ARG A 168 4.97 -14.97 10.16
CA ARG A 168 3.97 -15.54 9.25
C ARG A 168 2.58 -15.48 9.83
N GLU A 169 2.42 -15.80 11.11
CA GLU A 169 1.13 -15.75 11.77
C GLU A 169 0.51 -14.35 11.72
N SER A 170 1.29 -13.29 11.99
CA SER A 170 0.77 -11.92 11.90
C SER A 170 0.35 -11.53 10.49
N LEU A 171 1.05 -12.03 9.46
CA LEU A 171 0.65 -11.80 8.07
C LEU A 171 -0.61 -12.60 7.70
N TYR A 172 -0.74 -13.84 8.20
CA TYR A 172 -1.95 -14.65 8.02
C TYR A 172 -3.15 -14.02 8.70
N ASP A 173 -2.99 -13.50 9.93
CA ASP A 173 -4.03 -12.77 10.64
C ASP A 173 -4.50 -11.57 9.80
N CYS A 174 -3.59 -10.77 9.27
CA CYS A 174 -3.94 -9.63 8.41
C CYS A 174 -4.67 -10.06 7.13
N CYS A 175 -4.20 -11.12 6.47
CA CYS A 175 -4.85 -11.63 5.25
C CYS A 175 -6.26 -12.17 5.55
N ASN A 176 -6.44 -12.89 6.65
CA ASN A 176 -7.73 -13.44 7.04
C ASN A 176 -8.67 -12.33 7.52
N GLN A 177 -8.18 -11.35 8.28
CA GLN A 177 -8.94 -10.18 8.72
C GLN A 177 -9.49 -9.40 7.51
N TRP A 178 -8.67 -9.21 6.48
CA TRP A 178 -9.10 -8.58 5.24
C TRP A 178 -10.20 -9.37 4.51
N VAL A 179 -10.02 -10.68 4.34
CA VAL A 179 -11.02 -11.54 3.68
C VAL A 179 -12.33 -11.60 4.48
N GLU A 180 -12.23 -11.67 5.81
CA GLU A 180 -13.39 -11.64 6.70
C GLU A 180 -14.16 -10.31 6.59
N ALA A 181 -13.43 -9.19 6.48
CA ALA A 181 -14.04 -7.87 6.33
C ALA A 181 -14.75 -7.68 4.99
N ILE A 182 -14.24 -8.27 3.91
CA ILE A 182 -14.97 -8.32 2.64
C ILE A 182 -16.27 -9.12 2.83
N GLY A 183 -16.21 -10.23 3.57
CA GLY A 183 -17.34 -11.12 3.79
C GLY A 183 -17.64 -12.03 2.59
N CYS A 184 -18.80 -12.69 2.61
CA CYS A 184 -19.20 -13.63 1.56
C CYS A 184 -20.11 -13.02 0.48
N ASP A 185 -20.67 -11.84 0.73
CA ASP A 185 -21.75 -11.26 -0.08
C ASP A 185 -21.25 -10.35 -1.21
N ARG A 186 -19.95 -10.02 -1.20
CA ARG A 186 -19.32 -9.15 -2.18
C ARG A 186 -17.98 -9.74 -2.65
N GLN A 187 -17.59 -9.41 -3.88
CA GLN A 187 -16.34 -9.86 -4.48
C GLN A 187 -15.15 -9.04 -3.99
N PHE A 188 -15.36 -7.74 -3.82
CA PHE A 188 -14.37 -6.76 -3.37
C PHE A 188 -14.90 -5.98 -2.19
N MET A 189 -14.05 -5.26 -1.46
CA MET A 189 -14.49 -4.30 -0.44
C MET A 189 -15.43 -3.26 -1.05
N GLY A 190 -15.16 -2.82 -2.28
CA GLY A 190 -16.02 -1.95 -3.08
C GLY A 190 -17.34 -2.57 -3.59
N GLY A 191 -17.61 -3.85 -3.33
CA GLY A 191 -18.80 -4.55 -3.81
C GLY A 191 -18.51 -5.38 -5.07
N ALA A 192 -19.15 -5.00 -6.19
CA ALA A 192 -18.97 -5.65 -7.49
C ALA A 192 -17.69 -5.20 -8.21
N THR A 193 -17.20 -4.00 -7.90
CA THR A 193 -15.95 -3.44 -8.43
C THR A 193 -15.04 -3.05 -7.28
N PRO A 194 -13.71 -3.14 -7.44
CA PRO A 194 -12.78 -2.77 -6.38
C PRO A 194 -12.80 -1.28 -6.10
N ASN A 195 -12.60 -0.92 -4.83
CA ASN A 195 -12.45 0.47 -4.40
C ASN A 195 -10.97 0.78 -4.06
N LEU A 196 -10.70 1.95 -3.48
CA LEU A 196 -9.33 2.34 -3.17
C LEU A 196 -8.71 1.51 -2.03
N ALA A 197 -9.52 0.91 -1.15
CA ALA A 197 -9.04 -0.02 -0.14
C ALA A 197 -8.57 -1.34 -0.76
N ASP A 198 -9.35 -1.89 -1.70
CA ASP A 198 -8.95 -3.08 -2.46
C ASP A 198 -7.61 -2.84 -3.18
N LEU A 199 -7.46 -1.69 -3.84
CA LEU A 199 -6.22 -1.30 -4.51
C LEU A 199 -5.04 -1.15 -3.54
N ALA A 200 -5.27 -0.58 -2.35
CA ALA A 200 -4.23 -0.40 -1.34
C ALA A 200 -3.71 -1.76 -0.81
N VAL A 201 -4.61 -2.69 -0.50
CA VAL A 201 -4.24 -4.05 -0.05
C VAL A 201 -3.56 -4.82 -1.18
N TYR A 202 -4.12 -4.77 -2.39
CA TYR A 202 -3.57 -5.47 -3.55
C TYR A 202 -2.16 -4.95 -3.87
N GLY A 203 -1.99 -3.64 -3.97
CA GLY A 203 -0.69 -3.01 -4.20
C GLY A 203 0.34 -3.39 -3.14
N THR A 204 -0.08 -3.47 -1.87
CA THR A 204 0.78 -3.87 -0.76
C THR A 204 1.24 -5.32 -0.86
N LEU A 205 0.31 -6.26 -1.09
CA LEU A 205 0.63 -7.68 -1.22
C LEU A 205 1.39 -8.00 -2.51
N SER A 206 1.14 -7.27 -3.60
CA SER A 206 1.82 -7.46 -4.89
C SER A 206 3.33 -7.28 -4.82
N ALA A 207 3.81 -6.50 -3.86
CA ALA A 207 5.24 -6.35 -3.60
C ALA A 207 5.93 -7.65 -3.18
N THR A 208 5.17 -8.67 -2.77
CA THR A 208 5.68 -9.99 -2.40
C THR A 208 5.62 -11.02 -3.52
N GLU A 209 5.02 -10.69 -4.68
CA GLU A 209 4.91 -11.61 -5.80
C GLU A 209 6.28 -12.16 -6.25
N GLY A 210 6.32 -13.47 -6.51
CA GLY A 210 7.54 -14.18 -6.86
C GLY A 210 8.46 -14.50 -5.68
N LEU A 211 8.10 -14.09 -4.46
CA LEU A 211 8.79 -14.50 -3.23
C LEU A 211 8.07 -15.69 -2.58
N ALA A 212 8.81 -16.45 -1.78
CA ALA A 212 8.25 -17.56 -1.00
C ALA A 212 7.08 -17.10 -0.10
N THR A 213 7.16 -15.87 0.42
CA THR A 213 6.09 -15.24 1.21
C THR A 213 4.74 -15.23 0.49
N PHE A 214 4.72 -14.89 -0.80
CA PHE A 214 3.46 -14.79 -1.54
C PHE A 214 2.82 -16.16 -1.76
N THR A 215 3.62 -17.16 -2.11
CA THR A 215 3.13 -18.54 -2.20
C THR A 215 2.58 -19.01 -0.85
N ASP A 216 3.25 -18.68 0.24
CA ASP A 216 2.88 -19.11 1.59
C ASP A 216 1.53 -18.53 2.06
N ILE A 217 1.27 -17.24 1.78
CA ILE A 217 -0.03 -16.63 2.11
C ILE A 217 -1.16 -17.18 1.23
N GLN A 218 -0.88 -17.54 -0.02
CA GLN A 218 -1.89 -18.15 -0.89
C GLN A 218 -2.28 -19.56 -0.43
N THR A 219 -1.36 -20.31 0.18
CA THR A 219 -1.62 -21.68 0.66
C THR A 219 -2.27 -21.71 2.05
N HIS A 220 -1.92 -20.78 2.94
CA HIS A 220 -2.33 -20.81 4.35
C HIS A 220 -3.45 -19.83 4.70
N THR A 221 -3.96 -19.07 3.73
CA THR A 221 -5.06 -18.12 3.94
C THR A 221 -6.09 -18.22 2.81
N LYS A 222 -7.23 -17.57 2.99
CA LYS A 222 -8.29 -17.50 1.97
C LYS A 222 -8.15 -16.30 1.03
N ILE A 223 -6.99 -15.64 1.00
CA ILE A 223 -6.75 -14.43 0.19
C ILE A 223 -6.71 -14.69 -1.32
N GLY A 224 -6.40 -15.93 -1.72
CA GLY A 224 -6.12 -16.31 -3.11
C GLY A 224 -7.21 -15.88 -4.12
N PRO A 225 -8.49 -16.26 -3.92
CA PRO A 225 -9.57 -15.91 -4.85
C PRO A 225 -9.73 -14.40 -5.06
N TRP A 226 -9.76 -13.61 -3.97
CA TRP A 226 -9.84 -12.16 -4.05
C TRP A 226 -8.62 -11.57 -4.77
N TYR A 227 -7.42 -12.06 -4.47
CA TYR A 227 -6.19 -11.56 -5.08
C TYR A 227 -6.16 -11.82 -6.60
N SER A 228 -6.59 -13.02 -7.02
CA SER A 228 -6.69 -13.36 -8.44
C SER A 228 -7.70 -12.47 -9.17
N ALA A 229 -8.85 -12.20 -8.55
CA ALA A 229 -9.85 -11.29 -9.12
C ALA A 229 -9.32 -9.85 -9.24
N MET A 230 -8.58 -9.36 -8.24
CA MET A 230 -7.91 -8.06 -8.31
C MET A 230 -6.88 -7.99 -9.43
N ARG A 231 -6.06 -9.05 -9.57
CA ARG A 231 -5.05 -9.13 -10.63
C ARG A 231 -5.70 -9.06 -12.01
N GLU A 232 -6.78 -9.80 -12.22
CA GLU A 232 -7.49 -9.81 -13.51
C GLU A 232 -7.93 -8.39 -13.90
N ILE A 233 -8.53 -7.65 -12.97
CA ILE A 233 -8.98 -6.26 -13.21
C ILE A 233 -7.81 -5.33 -13.54
N VAL A 234 -6.71 -5.44 -12.80
CA VAL A 234 -5.54 -4.57 -12.98
C VAL A 234 -4.77 -4.89 -14.27
N ASP A 235 -4.71 -6.17 -14.65
CA ASP A 235 -4.01 -6.62 -15.87
C ASP A 235 -4.84 -6.41 -17.13
N THR A 236 -6.18 -6.37 -17.04
CA THR A 236 -7.03 -6.01 -18.18
C THR A 236 -6.93 -4.52 -18.51
N PRO A 237 -6.49 -4.14 -19.72
CA PRO A 237 -6.56 -2.75 -20.14
C PRO A 237 -8.05 -2.33 -20.26
N PRO A 238 -8.40 -1.08 -19.91
CA PRO A 238 -9.76 -0.60 -20.09
C PRO A 238 -10.17 -0.73 -21.56
N PRO A 239 -11.44 -1.06 -21.87
CA PRO A 239 -11.92 -1.07 -23.25
C PRO A 239 -11.62 0.29 -23.88
N MET A 240 -10.97 0.29 -25.04
CA MET A 240 -10.75 1.52 -25.80
C MET A 240 -12.12 2.04 -26.23
N THR A 241 -12.64 3.05 -25.53
CA THR A 241 -13.84 3.82 -25.89
C THR A 241 -13.45 5.04 -26.69
#